data_AF-A0A3D0UUW5-F1
#
_entry.id   AF-A0A3D0UUW5-F1
#
_cell.length_a   1.000
_cell.length_b   1.000
_cell.length_c   1.000
_cell.angle_alpha   90.00
_cell.angle_beta   90.00
_cell.angle_gamma   90.00
#
_symmetry.space_group_name_H-M   'P 1'
#
loop_
_entity.id
_entity.type
_entity.pdbx_description
1 polymer ?
#
loop_
_entity_poly.entity_id
_entity_poly.type
_entity_poly.pdbx_seq_one_letter_code
_entity_poly.pdbx_strand_id
1 'polypeptide(L)'
;MVSQYYTISVQELKSDSRKKEITLPRQMLMFLAKKYFHWTLEKIGDYFGGKNHASVIYAIENVEKKLKIDDDARHDYQVFSDRLEK
;
A
#
# COMPACT_ATOMS: atom_id res chain seq x y z
N MET A 1 -10.76 -2.64 -4.04
CA MET A 1 -9.70 -2.65 -5.07
C MET A 1 -8.46 -3.42 -4.63
N VAL A 2 -7.56 -2.86 -3.81
CA VAL A 2 -6.28 -3.53 -3.44
C VAL A 2 -6.52 -4.83 -2.68
N SER A 3 -7.35 -4.82 -1.64
CA SER A 3 -7.68 -6.02 -0.84
C SER A 3 -8.23 -7.17 -1.71
N GLN A 4 -9.13 -6.83 -2.64
CA GLN A 4 -9.72 -7.78 -3.58
C GLN A 4 -8.70 -8.36 -4.55
N TYR A 5 -7.82 -7.51 -5.11
CA TYR A 5 -6.79 -7.94 -6.05
C TYR A 5 -5.83 -8.95 -5.43
N TYR A 6 -5.38 -8.69 -4.21
CA TYR A 6 -4.49 -9.60 -3.47
C TYR A 6 -5.23 -10.71 -2.72
N THR A 7 -6.55 -10.82 -2.85
CA THR A 7 -7.39 -11.81 -2.15
C THR A 7 -7.17 -11.82 -0.62
N ILE A 8 -7.09 -10.62 -0.03
CA ILE A 8 -7.00 -10.44 1.43
C ILE A 8 -8.16 -9.59 1.94
N SER A 9 -8.47 -9.72 3.22
CA SER A 9 -9.49 -8.90 3.87
C SER A 9 -8.99 -7.48 4.18
N VAL A 10 -9.93 -6.54 4.34
CA VAL A 10 -9.60 -5.18 4.79
C VAL A 10 -9.06 -5.20 6.22
N GLN A 11 -9.53 -6.13 7.05
CA GLN A 11 -9.04 -6.34 8.41
C GLN A 11 -7.57 -6.76 8.41
N GLU A 12 -7.15 -7.66 7.50
CA GLU A 12 -5.75 -8.05 7.37
C GLU A 12 -4.87 -6.87 6.95
N LEU A 13 -5.34 -6.03 6.03
CA LEU A 13 -4.65 -4.79 5.66
C LEU A 13 -4.43 -3.87 6.86
N LYS A 14 -5.35 -3.84 7.82
CA LYS A 14 -5.25 -3.02 9.05
C LYS A 14 -4.56 -3.72 10.22
N SER A 15 -4.24 -5.01 10.08
CA SER A 15 -3.62 -5.80 11.15
C SER A 15 -2.13 -5.46 11.37
N ASP A 16 -1.56 -6.04 12.43
CA ASP A 16 -0.12 -6.04 12.68
C ASP A 16 0.63 -7.21 12.05
N SER A 17 -0.06 -8.00 11.22
CA SER A 17 0.57 -9.12 10.51
C SER A 17 1.73 -8.62 9.64
N ARG A 18 2.88 -9.30 9.81
CA ARG A 18 4.12 -9.06 9.06
C ARG A 18 4.34 -10.07 7.93
N LYS A 19 3.36 -10.94 7.69
CA LYS A 19 3.38 -11.88 6.56
C LYS A 19 3.52 -11.10 5.25
N LYS A 20 4.34 -11.60 4.33
CA LYS A 20 4.69 -10.88 3.09
C LYS A 20 3.45 -10.65 2.23
N GLU A 21 2.58 -11.65 2.15
CA GLU A 21 1.30 -11.62 1.44
C GLU A 21 0.31 -10.57 1.98
N ILE A 22 0.52 -10.06 3.19
CA ILE A 22 -0.29 -8.96 3.76
C ILE A 22 0.48 -7.63 3.72
N THR A 23 1.78 -7.67 3.99
CA THR A 23 2.63 -6.48 4.12
C THR A 23 2.79 -5.78 2.77
N LEU A 24 3.02 -6.52 1.68
CA LEU A 24 3.18 -5.91 0.35
C LEU A 24 1.89 -5.19 -0.09
N PRO A 25 0.69 -5.80 -0.04
CA PRO A 25 -0.57 -5.10 -0.34
C PRO A 25 -0.82 -3.87 0.54
N ARG A 26 -0.49 -3.95 1.83
CA ARG A 26 -0.62 -2.82 2.76
C ARG A 26 0.28 -1.66 2.33
N GLN A 27 1.55 -1.93 2.05
CA GLN A 27 2.50 -0.92 1.61
C GLN A 27 2.08 -0.31 0.27
N MET A 28 1.61 -1.12 -0.68
CA MET A 28 1.07 -0.65 -1.96
C MET A 28 -0.11 0.30 -1.75
N LEU A 29 -1.05 -0.04 -0.87
CA LEU A 29 -2.18 0.84 -0.56
C LEU A 29 -1.76 2.13 0.15
N MET A 30 -0.77 2.09 1.04
CA MET A 30 -0.19 3.30 1.66
C MET A 30 0.42 4.23 0.60
N PHE A 31 1.18 3.66 -0.34
CA PHE A 31 1.77 4.40 -1.46
C PHE A 31 0.69 5.07 -2.33
N LEU A 32 -0.36 4.32 -2.72
CA LEU A 32 -1.48 4.86 -3.49
C LEU A 32 -2.24 5.95 -2.73
N ALA A 33 -2.50 5.75 -1.43
CA ALA A 33 -3.13 6.74 -0.56
C ALA A 33 -2.37 8.07 -0.54
N LYS A 34 -1.03 7.99 -0.48
CA LYS A 34 -0.17 9.17 -0.54
C LYS A 34 -0.19 9.84 -1.92
N LYS A 35 -0.08 9.04 -2.99
CA LYS A 35 0.09 9.52 -4.36
C LYS A 35 -1.18 10.09 -4.98
N TYR A 36 -2.30 9.37 -4.90
CA TYR A 36 -3.53 9.69 -5.62
C TYR A 36 -4.56 10.43 -4.76
N PHE A 37 -4.56 10.21 -3.45
CA PHE A 37 -5.54 10.81 -2.54
C PHE A 37 -4.96 11.92 -1.66
N HIS A 38 -3.65 12.17 -1.76
CA HIS A 38 -2.92 13.18 -1.00
C HIS A 38 -3.13 13.08 0.53
N TRP A 39 -3.31 11.87 1.05
CA TRP A 39 -3.44 11.70 2.50
C TRP A 39 -2.15 12.08 3.23
N THR A 40 -2.31 12.64 4.43
CA THR A 40 -1.20 12.90 5.35
C THR A 40 -0.63 11.58 5.88
N LEU A 41 0.62 11.59 6.34
CA LEU A 41 1.24 10.41 6.94
C LEU A 41 0.45 9.92 8.16
N GLU A 42 -0.07 10.86 8.94
CA GLU A 42 -0.95 10.62 10.10
C GLU A 42 -2.23 9.88 9.69
N LYS A 43 -2.97 10.45 8.73
CA LYS A 43 -4.21 9.84 8.23
C LYS A 43 -4.00 8.44 7.67
N ILE A 44 -2.88 8.22 6.96
CA ILE A 44 -2.50 6.90 6.48
C ILE A 44 -2.23 5.97 7.66
N GLY A 45 -1.41 6.39 8.61
CA GLY A 45 -1.09 5.63 9.83
C GLY A 45 -2.33 5.18 10.58
N ASP A 46 -3.25 6.11 10.87
CA ASP A 46 -4.51 5.87 11.56
C ASP A 46 -5.37 4.85 10.82
N TYR A 47 -5.52 4.99 9.50
CA TYR A 47 -6.31 4.07 8.68
C TYR A 47 -5.80 2.62 8.78
N PHE A 48 -4.49 2.43 8.94
CA PHE A 48 -3.83 1.12 9.00
C PHE A 48 -3.58 0.60 10.41
N GLY A 49 -4.40 1.03 11.38
CA GLY A 49 -4.33 0.54 12.76
C GLY A 49 -3.37 1.35 13.63
N GLY A 50 -3.27 2.67 13.40
CA GLY A 50 -2.44 3.57 14.20
C GLY A 50 -0.94 3.37 13.96
N LYS A 51 -0.52 3.08 12.72
CA LYS A 51 0.91 2.91 12.41
C LYS A 51 1.64 4.23 12.45
N ASN A 52 2.83 4.24 13.06
CA ASN A 52 3.67 5.42 13.16
C ASN A 52 4.07 5.98 11.78
N HIS A 53 4.30 7.30 11.70
CA HIS A 53 4.71 7.98 10.46
C HIS A 53 5.94 7.34 9.80
N ALA A 54 6.94 6.94 10.60
CA ALA A 54 8.14 6.28 10.08
C ALA A 54 7.82 4.96 9.35
N SER A 55 6.81 4.21 9.81
CA SER A 55 6.36 3.00 9.13
C SER A 55 5.68 3.31 7.79
N VAL A 56 4.93 4.41 7.72
CA VAL A 56 4.31 4.88 6.47
C VAL A 56 5.37 5.35 5.48
N ILE A 57 6.36 6.12 5.93
CA ILE A 57 7.50 6.56 5.12
C ILE A 57 8.24 5.35 4.55
N TYR A 58 8.60 4.40 5.42
CA TYR A 58 9.27 3.18 4.99
C TYR A 58 8.45 2.40 3.96
N ALA A 59 7.13 2.29 4.16
CA ALA A 59 6.24 1.63 3.21
C ALA A 59 6.26 2.28 1.82
N ILE A 60 6.18 3.61 1.78
CA ILE A 60 6.23 4.41 0.54
C ILE A 60 7.57 4.17 -0.16
N GLU A 61 8.69 4.37 0.53
CA GLU A 61 10.02 4.18 -0.04
C GLU A 61 10.26 2.75 -0.53
N ASN A 62 9.76 1.75 0.20
CA ASN A 62 9.91 0.36 -0.17
C ASN A 62 9.13 0.03 -1.46
N VAL A 63 7.92 0.56 -1.61
CA VAL A 63 7.15 0.40 -2.86
C VAL A 63 7.87 1.12 -4.00
N GLU A 64 8.33 2.35 -3.82
CA GLU A 64 9.07 3.08 -4.86
C GLU A 64 10.32 2.33 -5.32
N LYS A 65 11.06 1.72 -4.40
CA LYS A 65 12.21 0.85 -4.73
C LYS A 65 11.76 -0.37 -5.51
N LYS A 66 10.69 -1.04 -5.07
CA LYS A 66 10.14 -2.23 -5.75
C LYS A 66 9.69 -1.92 -7.17
N LEU A 67 9.00 -0.81 -7.40
CA LEU A 67 8.58 -0.40 -8.75
C LEU A 67 9.75 -0.24 -9.73
N LYS A 68 10.98 -0.03 -9.24
CA LYS A 68 12.18 0.04 -10.08
C LYS A 68 12.77 -1.34 -10.43
N ILE A 69 12.59 -2.34 -9.58
CA ILE A 69 13.33 -3.62 -9.69
C ILE A 69 12.45 -4.87 -9.83
N ASP A 70 11.16 -4.77 -9.58
CA ASP A 70 10.21 -5.88 -9.44
C ASP A 70 9.08 -5.71 -10.47
N ASP A 71 9.07 -6.56 -11.49
CA ASP A 71 8.08 -6.51 -12.58
C ASP A 71 6.66 -6.79 -12.11
N ASP A 72 6.49 -7.72 -11.16
CA ASP A 72 5.18 -8.04 -10.60
C ASP A 72 4.63 -6.83 -9.84
N ALA A 73 5.47 -6.18 -9.02
CA ALA A 73 5.07 -4.96 -8.32
C ALA A 73 4.71 -3.82 -9.28
N ARG A 74 5.41 -3.69 -10.42
CA ARG A 74 5.05 -2.72 -11.48
C ARG A 74 3.72 -3.04 -12.10
N HIS A 75 3.48 -4.31 -12.45
CA HIS A 75 2.23 -4.74 -13.04
C HIS A 75 1.05 -4.48 -12.11
N ASP A 76 1.18 -4.85 -10.84
CA ASP A 76 0.18 -4.60 -9.80
C ASP A 76 -0.12 -3.09 -9.70
N TYR A 77 0.92 -2.26 -9.65
CA TYR A 77 0.77 -0.81 -9.61
C TYR A 77 0.02 -0.26 -10.84
N GLN A 78 0.35 -0.72 -12.05
CA GLN A 78 -0.33 -0.32 -13.29
C GLN A 78 -1.82 -0.65 -13.24
N VAL A 79 -2.17 -1.86 -12.79
CA VAL A 79 -3.57 -2.27 -12.61
C VAL A 79 -4.31 -1.32 -11.66
N PHE A 80 -3.66 -0.83 -10.61
CA PHE A 80 -4.26 0.12 -9.68
C PHE A 80 -4.31 1.55 -10.22
N SER A 81 -3.26 2.04 -10.88
CA SER A 81 -3.26 3.38 -11.48
C SER A 81 -4.34 3.53 -12.53
N ASP A 82 -4.49 2.54 -13.42
CA ASP A 82 -5.48 2.56 -14.49
C ASP A 82 -6.92 2.60 -13.98
N ARG A 83 -7.15 2.10 -12.76
CA ARG A 83 -8.45 2.14 -12.10
C ARG A 83 -8.70 3.43 -11.32
N LEU A 84 -7.64 4.12 -10.89
CA LEU A 84 -7.72 5.37 -10.15
C LEU A 84 -7.78 6.60 -11.06
N GLU A 85 -7.31 6.46 -12.30
CA GLU A 85 -7.33 7.52 -13.32
C GLU A 85 -8.62 7.51 -14.18
N LYS A 86 -9.50 6.53 -13.96
CA LYS A 86 -10.85 6.46 -14.55
C LYS A 86 -11.88 7.04 -13.58
#